data_AF-A0A1G7W287-F1
#
_entry.id   AF-A0A1G7W287-F1
#
_cell.length_a   1.000
_cell.length_b   1.000
_cell.length_c   1.000
_cell.angle_alpha   90.00
_cell.angle_beta   90.00
_cell.angle_gamma   90.00
#
_symmetry.space_group_name_H-M   'P 1'
#
loop_
_entity.id
_entity.type
_entity.pdbx_description
1 polymer ?
#
loop_
_entity_poly.entity_id
_entity_poly.type
_entity_poly.pdbx_seq_one_letter_code
_entity_poly.pdbx_strand_id
1 'polypeptide(L)'
;MARTLKHLFGAMLLLPALAHAEIVQRQVITAITAAPGSGDVLTVADDTGCGGRQLRMDAASVGLNEEQYGVMKAELANMIRDKNPLLVRLRACPAPGRTGAEAIPVIHMLRGCDAHCADGKARLYLNHNLSRGEVMEEARYALVLPLPPGKTPGTWQVEIYHVREGEPKRLIGHVNDPDYLRGKLVGNYSMYYPHGQVEMQVARDGRSLREGVQTLYYPDGKVSMRNTWRNGVQEGEEQAYHQNGKLLESRTYRNGARADGVVETFDKDGKLRTRTTQVKGRTDGELLLFYPDGAVESRSRHDNGIMTGPSTRYFPDGKVQRTANYLDGKPVGESVEYYPDGKVAIKRTHSGHFVLRSTQRFSRTGVLIVHKLWNEGGREEGALRSWYANGKPRQLIEYVDGERQGWTRHWREDGSVESECRYVADEPQGACTGASAKMSYTEDGIEFEMPEA
;
A
#
# COMPACT_ATOMS: atom_id res chain seq x y z
N MET A 1 -8.83 64.38 -15.82
CA MET A 1 -7.60 63.91 -16.47
C MET A 1 -6.65 63.50 -15.35
N ALA A 2 -6.62 62.22 -14.97
CA ALA A 2 -5.82 61.13 -15.56
C ALA A 2 -4.45 60.99 -14.88
N ARG A 3 -4.27 59.87 -14.15
CA ARG A 3 -3.00 59.17 -13.79
C ARG A 3 -2.06 60.00 -12.88
N THR A 4 -1.52 59.54 -11.76
CA THR A 4 -0.92 58.25 -11.40
C THR A 4 -0.44 58.38 -9.95
N LEU A 5 -0.75 57.42 -9.06
CA LEU A 5 0.22 56.82 -8.12
C LEU A 5 -0.45 55.60 -7.45
N LYS A 6 -0.41 54.48 -8.16
CA LYS A 6 -0.34 53.15 -7.55
C LYS A 6 1.09 52.95 -7.05
N HIS A 7 1.25 52.11 -6.04
CA HIS A 7 2.51 51.60 -5.44
C HIS A 7 2.93 52.26 -4.12
N LEU A 8 2.25 51.83 -3.06
CA LEU A 8 2.84 51.58 -1.73
C LEU A 8 2.44 50.15 -1.32
N PHE A 9 2.92 49.17 -2.07
CA PHE A 9 2.97 47.76 -1.66
C PHE A 9 4.41 47.32 -1.95
N GLY A 10 5.28 47.58 -0.97
CA GLY A 10 6.69 47.25 -1.02
C GLY A 10 6.90 45.76 -0.78
N ALA A 11 7.69 45.15 -1.65
CA ALA A 11 8.10 43.75 -1.61
C ALA A 11 8.69 43.37 -0.24
N MET A 12 8.04 42.41 0.43
CA MET A 12 8.53 41.78 1.65
C MET A 12 9.34 40.55 1.24
N LEU A 13 10.58 40.47 1.73
CA LEU A 13 11.47 39.32 1.56
C LEU A 13 10.78 38.03 1.99
N LEU A 14 10.68 37.06 1.07
CA LEU A 14 10.16 35.71 1.29
C LEU A 14 11.13 34.90 2.16
N LEU A 15 11.04 35.07 3.48
CA LEU A 15 11.17 33.94 4.38
C LEU A 15 9.81 33.23 4.38
N PRO A 16 9.73 31.89 4.32
CA PRO A 16 8.46 31.20 4.52
C PRO A 16 8.01 31.54 5.94
N ALA A 17 7.11 32.52 6.07
CA ALA A 17 6.42 32.78 7.30
C ALA A 17 5.80 31.43 7.69
N LEU A 18 6.13 30.94 8.89
CA LEU A 18 5.41 29.83 9.49
C LEU A 18 3.93 30.11 9.25
N ALA A 19 3.25 29.27 8.47
CA ALA A 19 1.85 29.48 8.13
C ALA A 19 1.07 29.51 9.45
N HIS A 20 0.65 30.72 9.86
CA HIS A 20 -0.16 30.90 11.06
C HIS A 20 -1.59 30.56 10.66
N ALA A 21 -2.35 29.94 11.57
CA ALA A 21 -3.75 29.68 11.30
C ALA A 21 -4.48 30.99 10.97
N GLU A 22 -5.25 31.01 9.88
CA GLU A 22 -6.01 32.20 9.51
C GLU A 22 -7.51 31.89 9.62
N ILE A 23 -8.16 32.54 10.58
CA ILE A 23 -9.61 32.68 10.59
C ILE A 23 -9.92 33.91 9.75
N VAL A 24 -10.50 33.69 8.57
CA VAL A 24 -10.85 34.74 7.63
C VAL A 24 -12.34 35.00 7.74
N GLN A 25 -12.71 36.27 7.89
CA GLN A 25 -14.09 36.69 8.01
C GLN A 25 -14.31 38.07 7.42
N ARG A 26 -15.50 38.27 6.85
CA ARG A 26 -15.99 39.59 6.49
C ARG A 26 -16.59 40.23 7.73
N GLN A 27 -16.13 41.43 8.09
CA GLN A 27 -16.65 42.18 9.23
C GLN A 27 -16.91 43.63 8.86
N VAL A 28 -17.92 44.24 9.47
CA VAL A 28 -18.11 45.70 9.46
C VAL A 28 -17.70 46.20 10.83
N ILE A 29 -16.67 47.04 10.88
CA ILE A 29 -16.23 47.65 12.14
C ILE A 29 -17.10 48.87 12.40
N THR A 30 -17.66 48.93 13.60
CA THR A 30 -18.60 49.98 14.04
C THR A 30 -17.95 51.00 14.97
N ALA A 31 -16.87 50.62 15.67
CA ALA A 31 -16.12 51.52 16.54
C ALA A 31 -14.67 51.04 16.72
N ILE A 32 -13.78 51.98 17.04
CA ILE A 32 -12.43 51.71 17.53
C ILE A 32 -12.20 52.53 18.81
N THR A 33 -11.64 51.90 19.83
CA THR A 33 -11.32 52.53 21.12
C THR A 33 -9.87 52.24 21.46
N ALA A 34 -9.12 53.30 21.78
CA ALA A 34 -7.75 53.14 22.22
C ALA A 34 -7.70 52.52 23.62
N ALA A 35 -7.02 51.39 23.78
CA ALA A 35 -6.73 50.82 25.10
C ALA A 35 -5.22 50.98 25.40
N PRO A 36 -4.84 51.89 26.32
CA PRO A 36 -3.44 52.13 26.66
C PRO A 36 -2.74 50.82 27.08
N GLY A 37 -1.58 50.55 26.49
CA GLY A 37 -0.72 49.40 26.82
C GLY A 37 -1.23 48.02 26.40
N SER A 38 -2.42 47.90 25.79
CA SER A 38 -3.00 46.61 25.37
C SER A 38 -3.43 46.57 23.89
N GLY A 39 -3.24 47.66 23.14
CA GLY A 39 -3.65 47.78 21.74
C GLY A 39 -5.05 48.39 21.60
N ASP A 40 -5.44 48.78 20.40
CA ASP A 40 -6.79 49.29 20.14
C ASP A 40 -7.81 48.13 20.13
N VAL A 41 -9.02 48.40 20.63
CA VAL A 41 -10.15 47.48 20.61
C VAL A 41 -11.17 47.95 19.58
N LEU A 42 -11.50 47.06 18.64
CA LEU A 42 -12.44 47.29 17.56
C LEU A 42 -13.74 46.56 17.89
N THR A 43 -14.87 47.24 17.72
CA THR A 43 -16.20 46.63 17.80
C THR A 43 -16.69 46.31 16.41
N VAL A 44 -17.23 45.11 16.21
CA VAL A 44 -17.77 44.65 14.92
C VAL A 44 -19.29 44.50 14.99
N ALA A 45 -19.94 44.60 13.83
CA ALA A 45 -21.40 44.54 13.70
C ALA A 45 -21.95 43.13 13.99
N ASP A 46 -21.25 42.11 13.51
CA ASP A 46 -21.65 40.69 13.60
C ASP A 46 -20.70 39.92 14.53
N ASP A 47 -21.12 38.75 14.99
CA ASP A 47 -20.27 37.92 15.84
C ASP A 47 -19.04 37.43 15.08
N THR A 48 -17.90 37.38 15.77
CA THR A 48 -16.66 36.89 15.18
C THR A 48 -16.67 35.36 15.08
N GLY A 49 -15.83 34.78 14.22
CA GLY A 49 -15.59 33.33 14.21
C GLY A 49 -15.11 32.75 15.55
N CYS A 50 -14.60 33.58 16.44
CA CYS A 50 -14.20 33.19 17.80
C CYS A 50 -15.29 33.47 18.86
N GLY A 51 -16.47 33.92 18.45
CA GLY A 51 -17.52 34.43 19.33
C GLY A 51 -17.31 35.88 19.75
N GLY A 52 -18.38 36.51 20.22
CA GLY A 52 -18.37 37.91 20.66
C GLY A 52 -18.20 38.92 19.52
N ARG A 53 -18.09 40.21 19.85
CA ARG A 53 -18.11 41.33 18.89
C ARG A 53 -16.93 42.30 19.03
N GLN A 54 -15.87 41.86 19.70
CA GLN A 54 -14.69 42.66 19.92
C GLN A 54 -13.48 42.00 19.27
N LEU A 55 -12.58 42.82 18.74
CA LEU A 55 -11.30 42.43 18.17
C LEU A 55 -10.21 43.35 18.68
N ARG A 56 -8.99 42.86 18.81
CA ARG A 56 -7.83 43.62 19.29
C ARG A 56 -6.82 43.80 18.18
N MET A 57 -6.22 44.97 18.10
CA MET A 57 -5.21 45.29 17.09
C MET A 57 -4.16 46.24 17.67
N ASP A 58 -2.91 46.00 17.33
CA ASP A 58 -1.77 46.87 17.60
C ASP A 58 -0.81 46.86 16.40
N ALA A 59 0.15 47.79 16.35
CA ALA A 59 1.07 47.91 15.21
C ALA A 59 1.78 46.58 14.89
N ALA A 60 2.27 45.87 15.91
CA ALA A 60 2.96 44.60 15.76
C ALA A 60 2.04 43.48 15.22
N SER A 61 0.77 43.44 15.66
CA SER A 61 -0.19 42.41 15.28
C SER A 61 -0.45 42.37 13.77
N VAL A 62 -0.47 43.55 13.14
CA VAL A 62 -0.67 43.75 11.70
C VAL A 62 0.63 43.97 10.92
N GLY A 63 1.79 43.78 11.56
CA GLY A 63 3.10 43.86 10.92
C GLY A 63 3.51 45.28 10.48
N LEU A 64 3.03 46.31 11.17
CA LEU A 64 3.32 47.72 10.91
C LEU A 64 4.19 48.32 12.03
N ASN A 65 4.86 49.44 11.73
CA ASN A 65 5.40 50.32 12.77
C ASN A 65 4.33 51.31 13.28
N GLU A 66 4.61 52.03 14.37
CA GLU A 66 3.64 52.95 15.01
C GLU A 66 3.16 54.08 14.09
N GLU A 67 4.03 54.62 13.23
CA GLU A 67 3.67 55.67 12.28
C GLU A 67 2.71 55.15 11.21
N GLN A 68 3.04 54.03 10.59
CA GLN A 68 2.20 53.32 9.61
C GLN A 68 0.86 52.92 10.22
N TYR A 69 0.89 52.45 11.47
CA TYR A 69 -0.30 52.08 12.22
C TYR A 69 -1.21 53.30 12.47
N GLY A 70 -0.63 54.47 12.79
CA GLY A 70 -1.36 55.73 12.89
C GLY A 70 -2.08 56.12 11.59
N VAL A 71 -1.40 55.99 10.45
CA VAL A 71 -1.99 56.25 9.12
C VAL A 71 -3.14 55.28 8.84
N MET A 72 -2.94 53.98 9.06
CA MET A 72 -3.96 52.96 8.87
C MET A 72 -5.21 53.22 9.73
N LYS A 73 -5.04 53.69 10.98
CA LYS A 73 -6.18 54.06 11.84
C LYS A 73 -7.00 55.23 11.30
N ALA A 74 -6.35 56.22 10.70
CA ALA A 74 -7.05 57.34 10.06
C ALA A 74 -7.88 56.86 8.85
N GLU A 75 -7.35 55.95 8.04
CA GLU A 75 -8.10 55.32 6.94
C GLU A 75 -9.27 54.48 7.46
N LEU A 76 -9.03 53.68 8.50
CA LEU A 76 -10.05 52.84 9.12
C LEU A 76 -11.21 53.68 9.68
N ALA A 77 -10.95 54.86 10.25
CA ALA A 77 -12.00 55.76 10.73
C ALA A 77 -12.98 56.18 9.62
N ASN A 78 -12.50 56.35 8.38
CA ASN A 78 -13.37 56.61 7.23
C ASN A 78 -14.18 55.37 6.86
N MET A 79 -13.56 54.19 6.84
CA MET A 79 -14.26 52.93 6.56
C MET A 79 -15.34 52.60 7.60
N ILE A 80 -15.10 52.91 8.89
CA ILE A 80 -16.08 52.76 9.98
C ILE A 80 -17.29 53.67 9.74
N ARG A 81 -17.06 54.95 9.40
CA ARG A 81 -18.11 55.93 9.10
C ARG A 81 -19.01 55.46 7.96
N ASP A 82 -18.40 54.93 6.91
CA ASP A 82 -19.09 54.49 5.70
C ASP A 82 -19.65 53.06 5.83
N LYS A 83 -19.39 52.38 6.96
CA LYS A 83 -19.75 50.97 7.22
C LYS A 83 -19.22 50.03 6.13
N ASN A 84 -18.05 50.36 5.59
CA ASN A 84 -17.42 49.55 4.55
C ASN A 84 -17.02 48.20 5.12
N PRO A 85 -17.38 47.09 4.46
CA PRO A 85 -17.00 45.77 4.92
C PRO A 85 -15.51 45.53 4.68
N LEU A 86 -14.91 44.84 5.64
CA LEU A 86 -13.48 44.57 5.69
C LEU A 86 -13.25 43.07 5.77
N LEU A 87 -12.23 42.61 5.05
CA LEU A 87 -11.70 41.26 5.22
C LEU A 87 -10.75 41.30 6.42
N VAL A 88 -11.10 40.55 7.46
CA VAL A 88 -10.33 40.45 8.70
C VAL A 88 -9.76 39.04 8.79
N ARG A 89 -8.45 38.95 9.03
CA ARG A 89 -7.77 37.70 9.36
C ARG A 89 -7.36 37.71 10.83
N LEU A 90 -7.75 36.67 11.57
CA LEU A 90 -7.32 36.45 12.96
C LEU A 90 -6.30 35.30 13.01
N ARG A 91 -5.32 35.39 13.93
CA ARG A 91 -4.32 34.31 14.10
C ARG A 91 -4.87 33.05 14.76
N ALA A 92 -5.72 33.21 15.76
CA ALA A 92 -6.31 32.13 16.55
C ALA A 92 -7.43 32.69 17.43
N CYS A 93 -8.30 31.79 17.91
CA CYS A 93 -9.22 32.15 18.96
C CYS A 93 -8.52 32.15 20.33
N PRO A 94 -8.86 33.09 21.23
CA PRO A 94 -8.40 33.09 22.61
C PRO A 94 -8.64 31.74 23.31
N ALA A 95 -7.83 31.42 24.32
CA ALA A 95 -8.07 30.22 25.12
C ALA A 95 -9.31 30.32 26.00
N PRO A 96 -10.05 29.21 26.22
CA PRO A 96 -11.13 29.20 27.19
C PRO A 96 -10.63 29.69 28.57
N GLY A 97 -11.45 30.49 29.25
CA GLY A 97 -11.13 31.01 30.60
C GLY A 97 -10.24 32.25 30.63
N ARG A 98 -9.78 32.78 29.49
CA ARG A 98 -9.15 34.11 29.44
C ARG A 98 -10.17 35.20 29.76
N THR A 99 -9.71 36.28 30.38
CA THR A 99 -10.53 37.44 30.77
C THR A 99 -9.90 38.73 30.30
N GLY A 100 -10.70 39.80 30.16
CA GLY A 100 -10.19 41.10 29.75
C GLY A 100 -9.58 41.09 28.36
N ALA A 101 -8.45 41.78 28.16
CA ALA A 101 -7.80 41.94 26.86
C ALA A 101 -7.34 40.61 26.23
N GLU A 102 -7.00 39.61 27.04
CA GLU A 102 -6.57 38.29 26.54
C GLU A 102 -7.73 37.43 26.03
N ALA A 103 -8.98 37.81 26.33
CA ALA A 103 -10.19 37.17 25.82
C ALA A 103 -10.63 37.73 24.46
N ILE A 104 -9.94 38.75 23.95
CA ILE A 104 -10.28 39.41 22.68
C ILE A 104 -9.38 38.85 21.57
N PRO A 105 -9.95 38.34 20.45
CA PRO A 105 -9.17 37.83 19.32
C PRO A 105 -8.32 38.93 18.69
N VAL A 106 -7.10 38.59 18.28
CA VAL A 106 -6.13 39.55 17.72
C VAL A 106 -6.17 39.54 16.19
N ILE A 107 -6.32 40.72 15.60
CA ILE A 107 -6.25 40.93 14.16
C ILE A 107 -4.81 40.74 13.69
N HIS A 108 -4.62 39.90 12.68
CA HIS A 108 -3.35 39.72 11.98
C HIS A 108 -3.27 40.56 10.71
N MET A 109 -4.41 40.73 10.04
CA MET A 109 -4.52 41.48 8.81
C MET A 109 -5.93 42.05 8.71
N LEU A 110 -6.02 43.26 8.19
CA LEU A 110 -7.27 43.90 7.85
C LEU A 110 -7.11 44.63 6.52
N ARG A 111 -8.07 44.42 5.59
CA ARG A 111 -8.08 45.12 4.30
C ARG A 111 -9.50 45.33 3.80
N GLY A 112 -9.66 46.26 2.84
CA GLY A 112 -10.91 46.44 2.09
C GLY A 112 -11.41 45.12 1.49
N CYS A 113 -12.72 44.87 1.57
CA CYS A 113 -13.32 43.75 0.87
C CYS A 113 -13.08 43.84 -0.65
N ASP A 114 -12.67 42.73 -1.25
CA ASP A 114 -12.62 42.54 -2.70
C ASP A 114 -13.62 41.43 -3.10
N ALA A 115 -13.53 40.91 -4.33
CA ALA A 115 -14.39 39.83 -4.82
C ALA A 115 -14.31 38.53 -3.98
N HIS A 116 -13.29 38.37 -3.12
CA HIS A 116 -13.10 37.25 -2.21
C HIS A 116 -13.64 37.51 -0.79
N CYS A 117 -14.33 38.64 -0.55
CA CYS A 117 -15.02 38.83 0.72
C CYS A 117 -16.17 37.84 0.84
N ALA A 118 -15.94 36.78 1.61
CA ALA A 118 -16.85 35.67 1.80
C ALA A 118 -18.24 36.13 2.30
N ASP A 119 -19.21 35.23 2.20
CA ASP A 119 -20.64 35.30 2.58
C ASP A 119 -20.97 35.71 4.04
N GLY A 120 -20.05 36.37 4.75
CA GLY A 120 -20.17 36.76 6.16
C GLY A 120 -19.74 35.66 7.13
N LYS A 121 -19.64 34.40 6.69
CA LYS A 121 -19.24 33.31 7.58
C LYS A 121 -17.72 33.31 7.80
N ALA A 122 -17.32 33.24 9.05
CA ALA A 122 -15.92 33.02 9.40
C ALA A 122 -15.48 31.62 8.96
N ARG A 123 -14.32 31.55 8.31
CA ARG A 123 -13.73 30.28 7.87
C ARG A 123 -12.33 30.13 8.45
N LEU A 124 -12.08 28.99 9.08
CA LEU A 124 -10.74 28.53 9.41
C LEU A 124 -10.22 27.70 8.23
N TYR A 125 -9.13 28.15 7.62
CA TYR A 125 -8.45 27.44 6.55
C TYR A 125 -7.44 26.46 7.13
N LEU A 126 -7.42 25.23 6.60
CA LEU A 126 -6.68 24.10 7.15
C LEU A 126 -5.74 23.50 6.11
N ASN A 127 -4.62 23.00 6.62
CA ASN A 127 -3.63 22.30 5.83
C ASN A 127 -4.09 20.91 5.36
N HIS A 128 -3.29 20.27 4.50
CA HIS A 128 -3.65 19.00 3.86
C HIS A 128 -3.94 17.82 4.83
N ASN A 129 -3.48 17.90 6.09
CA ASN A 129 -3.69 16.87 7.10
C ASN A 129 -4.70 17.27 8.19
N LEU A 130 -5.40 18.41 8.02
CA LEU A 130 -6.45 18.91 8.91
C LEU A 130 -5.99 19.23 10.34
N SER A 131 -4.68 19.36 10.58
CA SER A 131 -4.13 19.46 11.94
C SER A 131 -3.70 20.88 12.34
N ARG A 132 -3.53 21.77 11.36
CA ARG A 132 -3.11 23.15 11.59
C ARG A 132 -3.83 24.07 10.63
N GLY A 133 -3.95 25.34 11.02
CA GLY A 133 -4.42 26.34 10.09
C GLY A 133 -3.37 26.67 9.03
N GLU A 134 -3.84 27.14 7.89
CA GLU A 134 -3.03 27.49 6.71
C GLU A 134 -3.61 28.77 6.09
N VAL A 135 -2.81 29.49 5.31
CA VAL A 135 -3.30 30.68 4.58
C VAL A 135 -4.32 30.25 3.53
N MET A 136 -5.34 31.08 3.30
CA MET A 136 -6.45 30.76 2.40
C MET A 136 -5.99 30.32 1.00
N GLU A 137 -4.94 30.95 0.48
CA GLU A 137 -4.42 30.74 -0.87
C GLU A 137 -3.73 29.36 -1.05
N GLU A 138 -3.28 28.74 0.04
CA GLU A 138 -2.61 27.43 0.04
C GLU A 138 -3.50 26.31 0.60
N ALA A 139 -4.52 26.68 1.37
CA ALA A 139 -5.38 25.76 2.07
C ALA A 139 -6.22 24.90 1.12
N ARG A 140 -6.20 23.60 1.37
CA ARG A 140 -7.06 22.64 0.66
C ARG A 140 -8.44 22.52 1.27
N TYR A 141 -8.56 22.90 2.54
CA TYR A 141 -9.74 22.66 3.34
C TYR A 141 -10.14 23.89 4.13
N ALA A 142 -11.43 24.02 4.38
CA ALA A 142 -11.98 25.06 5.22
C ALA A 142 -13.07 24.50 6.14
N LEU A 143 -13.20 25.13 7.30
CA LEU A 143 -14.22 24.86 8.30
C LEU A 143 -14.94 26.18 8.61
N VAL A 144 -16.27 26.15 8.67
CA VAL A 144 -17.06 27.31 9.09
C VAL A 144 -17.05 27.43 10.63
N LEU A 145 -16.89 28.65 11.11
CA LEU A 145 -16.89 29.01 12.53
C LEU A 145 -18.02 30.01 12.88
N PRO A 146 -18.49 30.03 14.14
CA PRO A 146 -18.12 29.14 15.23
C PRO A 146 -18.65 27.72 15.03
N LEU A 147 -18.04 26.73 15.71
CA LEU A 147 -18.53 25.36 15.64
C LEU A 147 -19.90 25.23 16.31
N PRO A 148 -20.91 24.60 15.67
CA PRO A 148 -22.19 24.35 16.30
C PRO A 148 -22.05 23.31 17.43
N PRO A 149 -22.85 23.41 18.51
CA PRO A 149 -22.83 22.41 19.57
C PRO A 149 -23.25 21.02 19.04
N GLY A 150 -22.54 20.00 19.49
CA GLY A 150 -22.80 18.60 19.16
C GLY A 150 -23.96 18.02 19.96
N LYS A 151 -24.40 16.82 19.56
CA LYS A 151 -25.47 16.09 20.25
C LYS A 151 -25.08 15.65 21.66
N THR A 152 -23.79 15.43 21.90
CA THR A 152 -23.25 15.09 23.22
C THR A 152 -22.81 16.37 23.92
N PRO A 153 -23.24 16.63 25.16
CA PRO A 153 -22.80 17.80 25.92
C PRO A 153 -21.27 17.90 25.98
N GLY A 154 -20.74 19.11 25.78
CA GLY A 154 -19.29 19.35 25.73
C GLY A 154 -18.59 18.88 24.45
N THR A 155 -19.36 18.63 23.37
CA THR A 155 -18.82 18.39 22.05
C THR A 155 -19.35 19.41 21.05
N TRP A 156 -18.63 19.60 19.95
CA TRP A 156 -19.00 20.50 18.85
C TRP A 156 -18.95 19.74 17.54
N GLN A 157 -19.98 19.90 16.70
CA GLN A 157 -20.03 19.29 15.38
C GLN A 157 -19.04 20.00 14.45
N VAL A 158 -18.31 19.20 13.68
CA VAL A 158 -17.31 19.67 12.72
C VAL A 158 -17.69 19.18 11.34
N GLU A 159 -17.79 20.11 10.41
CA GLU A 159 -17.91 19.83 8.98
C GLU A 159 -16.79 20.58 8.25
N ILE A 160 -15.84 19.83 7.71
CA ILE A 160 -14.72 20.38 6.94
C ILE A 160 -15.03 20.16 5.46
N TYR A 161 -14.74 21.16 4.65
CA TYR A 161 -15.04 21.23 3.23
C TYR A 161 -13.76 21.36 2.40
N HIS A 162 -13.79 20.91 1.15
CA HIS A 162 -12.76 21.24 0.17
C HIS A 162 -12.91 22.69 -0.32
N VAL A 163 -11.80 23.43 -0.42
CA VAL A 163 -11.77 24.80 -0.98
C VAL A 163 -11.76 24.72 -2.53
N ARG A 164 -12.88 24.28 -3.12
CA ARG A 164 -13.10 24.18 -4.59
C ARG A 164 -14.57 24.46 -4.91
N GLU A 165 -14.88 24.69 -6.19
CA GLU A 165 -16.25 24.87 -6.68
C GLU A 165 -17.15 23.69 -6.24
N GLY A 166 -18.29 24.00 -5.62
CA GLY A 166 -19.22 23.02 -5.06
C GLY A 166 -18.93 22.53 -3.63
N GLU A 167 -17.84 22.99 -3.00
CA GLU A 167 -17.43 22.71 -1.60
C GLU A 167 -17.88 21.34 -1.07
N PRO A 168 -17.41 20.21 -1.64
CA PRO A 168 -17.75 18.90 -1.13
C PRO A 168 -17.20 18.72 0.28
N LYS A 169 -17.95 18.01 1.14
CA LYS A 169 -17.49 17.68 2.50
C LYS A 169 -16.23 16.82 2.41
N ARG A 170 -15.26 17.07 3.28
CA ARG A 170 -14.05 16.27 3.50
C ARG A 170 -14.15 15.44 4.76
N LEU A 171 -14.69 16.02 5.84
CA LEU A 171 -14.83 15.38 7.15
C LEU A 171 -16.13 15.81 7.81
N ILE A 172 -16.82 14.86 8.42
CA ILE A 172 -17.92 15.11 9.36
C ILE A 172 -17.63 14.35 10.65
N GLY A 173 -17.66 15.05 11.79
CA GLY A 173 -17.42 14.44 13.10
C GLY A 173 -17.74 15.39 14.24
N HIS A 174 -17.18 15.10 15.40
CA HIS A 174 -17.28 15.96 16.58
C HIS A 174 -15.91 16.17 17.20
N VAL A 175 -15.69 17.32 17.83
CA VAL A 175 -14.51 17.60 18.67
C VAL A 175 -14.95 17.95 20.10
N ASN A 176 -14.04 17.80 21.05
CA ASN A 176 -14.27 18.10 22.47
C ASN A 176 -13.79 19.51 22.91
N ASP A 177 -13.54 20.41 21.97
CA ASP A 177 -13.18 21.81 22.22
C ASP A 177 -13.84 22.69 21.14
N PRO A 178 -14.39 23.87 21.47
CA PRO A 178 -14.98 24.78 20.47
C PRO A 178 -13.94 25.35 19.49
N ASP A 179 -12.66 25.35 19.87
CA ASP A 179 -11.54 25.64 18.97
C ASP A 179 -11.05 24.34 18.34
N TYR A 180 -11.36 24.17 17.05
CA TYR A 180 -11.00 22.99 16.28
C TYR A 180 -9.51 22.62 16.37
N LEU A 181 -8.59 23.61 16.41
CA LEU A 181 -7.14 23.33 16.42
C LEU A 181 -6.65 22.81 17.77
N ARG A 182 -7.44 22.97 18.83
CA ARG A 182 -7.19 22.38 20.17
C ARG A 182 -8.03 21.14 20.42
N GLY A 183 -9.16 21.04 19.72
CA GLY A 183 -10.09 19.93 19.82
C GLY A 183 -9.51 18.62 19.33
N LYS A 184 -9.85 17.54 20.03
CA LYS A 184 -9.61 16.16 19.59
C LYS A 184 -10.91 15.60 19.05
N LEU A 185 -10.82 14.91 17.91
CA LEU A 185 -11.98 14.20 17.34
C LEU A 185 -12.49 13.13 18.31
N VAL A 186 -13.74 13.27 18.72
CA VAL A 186 -14.45 12.35 19.64
C VAL A 186 -15.62 11.68 18.93
N GLY A 187 -15.88 10.43 19.32
CA GLY A 187 -16.93 9.62 18.71
C GLY A 187 -16.71 9.36 17.22
N ASN A 188 -17.78 8.92 16.56
CA ASN A 188 -17.71 8.49 15.18
C ASN A 188 -17.48 9.68 14.24
N TYR A 189 -16.64 9.47 13.23
CA TYR A 189 -16.46 10.44 12.16
C TYR A 189 -16.36 9.73 10.80
N SER A 190 -16.69 10.50 9.76
CA SER A 190 -16.62 10.08 8.36
C SER A 190 -15.71 11.03 7.59
N MET A 191 -14.94 10.48 6.67
CA MET A 191 -14.17 11.23 5.68
C MET A 191 -14.69 10.89 4.28
N TYR A 192 -14.58 11.84 3.36
CA TYR A 192 -15.24 11.78 2.05
C TYR A 192 -14.29 12.18 0.94
N TYR A 193 -14.31 11.44 -0.16
CA TYR A 193 -13.59 11.77 -1.39
C TYR A 193 -14.01 13.14 -1.93
N PRO A 194 -13.18 13.78 -2.79
CA PRO A 194 -13.51 15.06 -3.41
C PRO A 194 -14.82 15.06 -4.23
N HIS A 195 -15.29 13.89 -4.69
CA HIS A 195 -16.58 13.76 -5.39
C HIS A 195 -17.75 13.42 -4.45
N GLY A 196 -17.56 13.56 -3.13
CA GLY A 196 -18.61 13.49 -2.10
C GLY A 196 -18.96 12.09 -1.58
N GLN A 197 -18.42 11.01 -2.16
CA GLN A 197 -18.63 9.67 -1.60
C GLN A 197 -17.77 9.44 -0.36
N VAL A 198 -18.25 8.58 0.54
CA VAL A 198 -17.52 8.20 1.76
C VAL A 198 -16.22 7.50 1.38
N GLU A 199 -15.10 7.94 1.95
CA GLU A 199 -13.79 7.30 1.87
C GLU A 199 -13.54 6.42 3.08
N MET A 200 -13.94 6.89 4.26
CA MET A 200 -13.62 6.24 5.52
C MET A 200 -14.67 6.54 6.57
N GLN A 201 -15.04 5.53 7.35
CA GLN A 201 -15.81 5.66 8.58
C GLN A 201 -15.01 5.07 9.72
N VAL A 202 -14.87 5.84 10.80
CA VAL A 202 -14.12 5.44 11.98
C VAL A 202 -15.04 5.48 13.18
N ALA A 203 -15.18 4.32 13.83
CA ALA A 203 -15.81 4.24 15.13
C ALA A 203 -14.79 4.57 16.23
N ARG A 204 -15.19 5.45 17.15
CA ARG A 204 -14.39 5.82 18.32
C ARG A 204 -15.25 5.80 19.57
N ASP A 205 -14.61 5.54 20.70
CA ASP A 205 -15.21 5.78 21.99
C ASP A 205 -15.40 7.28 22.26
N GLY A 206 -16.15 7.60 23.32
CA GLY A 206 -16.36 8.99 23.75
C GLY A 206 -15.07 9.69 24.24
N ARG A 207 -13.93 9.00 24.27
CA ARG A 207 -12.62 9.49 24.74
C ARG A 207 -11.59 9.59 23.62
N SER A 208 -12.03 9.56 22.36
CA SER A 208 -11.22 9.68 21.13
C SER A 208 -10.40 8.44 20.73
N LEU A 209 -10.50 7.32 21.44
CA LEU A 209 -9.84 6.08 21.07
C LEU A 209 -10.66 5.34 20.02
N ARG A 210 -10.00 4.70 19.04
CA ARG A 210 -10.70 3.85 18.06
C ARG A 210 -11.31 2.65 18.76
N GLU A 211 -12.58 2.38 18.49
CA GLU A 211 -13.35 1.30 19.10
C GLU A 211 -14.35 0.77 18.07
N GLY A 212 -14.40 -0.53 17.87
CA GLY A 212 -15.29 -1.17 16.88
C GLY A 212 -14.70 -1.21 15.47
N VAL A 213 -15.56 -1.21 14.45
CA VAL A 213 -15.15 -1.42 13.06
C VAL A 213 -14.85 -0.09 12.37
N GLN A 214 -13.62 0.03 11.87
CA GLN A 214 -13.26 1.03 10.88
C GLN A 214 -13.55 0.45 9.49
N THR A 215 -14.24 1.21 8.64
CA THR A 215 -14.52 0.81 7.24
C THR A 215 -13.89 1.81 6.29
N LEU A 216 -13.16 1.32 5.30
CA LEU A 216 -12.65 2.08 4.18
C LEU A 216 -13.40 1.68 2.91
N TYR A 217 -13.55 2.65 2.02
CA TYR A 217 -14.30 2.50 0.79
C TYR A 217 -13.40 2.82 -0.41
N TYR A 218 -13.76 2.31 -1.57
CA TYR A 218 -13.24 2.73 -2.87
C TYR A 218 -13.94 4.01 -3.34
N PRO A 219 -13.39 4.73 -4.34
CA PRO A 219 -14.03 5.89 -4.95
C PRO A 219 -15.37 5.62 -5.66
N ASP A 220 -15.80 4.36 -5.79
CA ASP A 220 -17.12 3.99 -6.30
C ASP A 220 -18.13 3.66 -5.18
N GLY A 221 -17.71 3.78 -3.92
CA GLY A 221 -18.54 3.58 -2.73
C GLY A 221 -18.58 2.15 -2.21
N LYS A 222 -17.90 1.19 -2.86
CA LYS A 222 -17.79 -0.18 -2.35
C LYS A 222 -16.77 -0.25 -1.22
N VAL A 223 -16.95 -1.19 -0.30
CA VAL A 223 -15.98 -1.42 0.79
C VAL A 223 -14.66 -1.92 0.20
N SER A 224 -13.55 -1.32 0.63
CA SER A 224 -12.20 -1.76 0.30
C SER A 224 -11.54 -2.51 1.48
N MET A 225 -11.85 -2.12 2.71
CA MET A 225 -11.27 -2.73 3.91
C MET A 225 -12.15 -2.53 5.14
N ARG A 226 -12.13 -3.52 6.04
CA ARG A 226 -12.69 -3.43 7.39
C ARG A 226 -11.66 -3.87 8.42
N ASN A 227 -11.44 -3.02 9.42
CA ASN A 227 -10.50 -3.25 10.51
C ASN A 227 -11.23 -3.18 11.85
N THR A 228 -10.95 -4.12 12.73
CA THR A 228 -11.50 -4.12 14.09
C THR A 228 -10.52 -3.45 15.06
N TRP A 229 -11.03 -2.53 15.88
CA TRP A 229 -10.28 -1.78 16.88
C TRP A 229 -10.86 -1.99 18.28
N ARG A 230 -9.98 -2.08 19.27
CA ARG A 230 -10.32 -2.13 20.69
C ARG A 230 -9.36 -1.23 21.46
N ASN A 231 -9.89 -0.27 22.23
CA ASN A 231 -9.10 0.65 23.05
C ASN A 231 -7.98 1.38 22.28
N GLY A 232 -8.24 1.77 21.03
CA GLY A 232 -7.27 2.46 20.16
C GLY A 232 -6.25 1.55 19.47
N VAL A 233 -6.30 0.24 19.70
CA VAL A 233 -5.38 -0.76 19.12
C VAL A 233 -6.13 -1.68 18.18
N GLN A 234 -5.54 -2.08 17.06
CA GLN A 234 -6.16 -3.02 16.12
C GLN A 234 -6.21 -4.42 16.75
N GLU A 235 -7.39 -5.01 16.84
CA GLU A 235 -7.67 -6.25 17.57
C GLU A 235 -8.84 -6.98 16.92
N GLY A 236 -8.62 -8.21 16.44
CA GLY A 236 -9.64 -9.01 15.75
C GLY A 236 -9.41 -9.10 14.23
N GLU A 237 -10.49 -9.32 13.48
CA GLU A 237 -10.40 -9.56 12.04
C GLU A 237 -10.11 -8.27 11.25
N GLU A 238 -9.24 -8.41 10.25
CA GLU A 238 -9.03 -7.48 9.15
C GLU A 238 -9.47 -8.17 7.86
N GLN A 239 -10.33 -7.52 7.10
CA GLN A 239 -10.82 -7.99 5.81
C GLN A 239 -10.56 -6.95 4.74
N ALA A 240 -9.87 -7.34 3.68
CA ALA A 240 -9.71 -6.54 2.46
C ALA A 240 -10.62 -7.09 1.36
N TYR A 241 -11.08 -6.22 0.48
CA TYR A 241 -12.06 -6.54 -0.56
C TYR A 241 -11.55 -6.10 -1.93
N HIS A 242 -11.91 -6.83 -2.98
CA HIS A 242 -11.72 -6.43 -4.38
C HIS A 242 -12.63 -5.25 -4.74
N GLN A 243 -12.32 -4.53 -5.83
CA GLN A 243 -13.14 -3.44 -6.34
C GLN A 243 -14.55 -3.86 -6.80
N ASN A 244 -14.83 -5.17 -6.91
CA ASN A 244 -16.19 -5.67 -7.14
C ASN A 244 -16.95 -6.01 -5.85
N GLY A 245 -16.36 -5.75 -4.68
CA GLY A 245 -16.95 -5.96 -3.36
C GLY A 245 -16.79 -7.38 -2.80
N LYS A 246 -16.12 -8.29 -3.51
CA LYS A 246 -15.83 -9.65 -3.00
C LYS A 246 -14.61 -9.63 -2.09
N LEU A 247 -14.56 -10.54 -1.12
CA LEU A 247 -13.42 -10.67 -0.21
C LEU A 247 -12.14 -10.94 -1.02
N LEU A 248 -11.05 -10.25 -0.70
CA LEU A 248 -9.72 -10.41 -1.28
C LEU A 248 -8.80 -11.14 -0.30
N GLU A 249 -8.84 -10.75 0.96
CA GLU A 249 -7.97 -11.29 2.00
C GLU A 249 -8.65 -11.18 3.37
N SER A 250 -8.46 -12.18 4.22
CA SER A 250 -8.80 -12.12 5.64
C SER A 250 -7.61 -12.55 6.49
N ARG A 251 -7.37 -11.81 7.58
CA ARG A 251 -6.37 -12.11 8.60
C ARG A 251 -6.80 -11.61 9.98
N THR A 252 -6.11 -12.05 11.02
CA THR A 252 -6.34 -11.60 12.39
C THR A 252 -5.22 -10.68 12.88
N TYR A 253 -5.60 -9.68 13.67
CA TYR A 253 -4.70 -8.80 14.42
C TYR A 253 -4.85 -9.05 15.92
N ARG A 254 -3.75 -8.93 16.65
CA ARG A 254 -3.71 -8.98 18.11
C ARG A 254 -2.68 -7.96 18.61
N ASN A 255 -3.06 -7.13 19.56
CA ASN A 255 -2.22 -6.07 20.14
C ASN A 255 -1.59 -5.15 19.08
N GLY A 256 -2.34 -4.84 18.01
CA GLY A 256 -1.89 -3.90 16.96
C GLY A 256 -0.92 -4.50 15.95
N ALA A 257 -0.57 -5.78 16.08
CA ALA A 257 0.26 -6.51 15.12
C ALA A 257 -0.56 -7.61 14.44
N ARG A 258 -0.11 -8.04 13.25
CA ARG A 258 -0.64 -9.25 12.61
C ARG A 258 -0.47 -10.41 13.57
N ALA A 259 -1.56 -11.06 13.92
CA ALA A 259 -1.54 -12.21 14.80
C ALA A 259 -0.97 -13.41 14.06
N ASP A 260 -0.28 -14.27 14.80
CA ASP A 260 0.01 -15.61 14.31
C ASP A 260 -1.32 -16.35 14.08
N GLY A 261 -1.43 -17.04 12.95
CA GLY A 261 -2.65 -17.74 12.58
C GLY A 261 -2.88 -17.81 11.07
N VAL A 262 -4.12 -18.15 10.72
CA VAL A 262 -4.51 -18.40 9.33
C VAL A 262 -4.67 -17.07 8.58
N VAL A 263 -4.12 -17.04 7.37
CA VAL A 263 -4.36 -16.00 6.37
C VAL A 263 -4.93 -16.66 5.12
N GLU A 264 -6.02 -16.10 4.62
CA GLU A 264 -6.72 -16.59 3.44
C GLU A 264 -6.78 -15.52 2.37
N THR A 265 -6.55 -15.91 1.12
CA THR A 265 -6.74 -15.01 -0.03
C THR A 265 -7.73 -15.58 -1.01
N PHE A 266 -8.42 -14.70 -1.72
CA PHE A 266 -9.54 -15.03 -2.58
C PHE A 266 -9.39 -14.33 -3.94
N ASP A 267 -9.84 -14.97 -5.02
CA ASP A 267 -9.83 -14.37 -6.34
C ASP A 267 -10.94 -13.33 -6.52
N LYS A 268 -10.96 -12.67 -7.69
CA LYS A 268 -11.98 -11.69 -8.07
C LYS A 268 -13.41 -12.27 -8.05
N ASP A 269 -13.58 -13.59 -8.08
CA ASP A 269 -14.87 -14.25 -8.04
C ASP A 269 -15.28 -14.67 -6.61
N GLY A 270 -14.44 -14.37 -5.62
CA GLY A 270 -14.64 -14.66 -4.20
C GLY A 270 -14.27 -16.09 -3.82
N LYS A 271 -13.55 -16.80 -4.68
CA LYS A 271 -13.16 -18.19 -4.44
C LYS A 271 -11.79 -18.24 -3.75
N LEU A 272 -11.66 -19.11 -2.76
CA LEU A 272 -10.42 -19.30 -2.02
C LEU A 272 -9.29 -19.67 -2.99
N ARG A 273 -8.16 -18.97 -2.90
CA ARG A 273 -6.95 -19.20 -3.73
C ARG A 273 -5.81 -19.71 -2.90
N THR A 274 -5.61 -19.16 -1.70
CA THR A 274 -4.58 -19.63 -0.78
C THR A 274 -5.09 -19.67 0.65
N ARG A 275 -4.59 -20.64 1.41
CA ARG A 275 -4.69 -20.68 2.87
C ARG A 275 -3.30 -20.99 3.42
N THR A 276 -2.82 -20.15 4.33
CA THR A 276 -1.50 -20.29 4.95
C THR A 276 -1.59 -20.02 6.44
N THR A 277 -0.72 -20.65 7.23
CA THR A 277 -0.49 -20.23 8.61
C THR A 277 0.72 -19.31 8.65
N GLN A 278 0.58 -18.13 9.24
CA GLN A 278 1.68 -17.20 9.46
C GLN A 278 2.08 -17.20 10.94
N VAL A 279 3.38 -17.22 11.19
CA VAL A 279 3.99 -17.01 12.51
C VAL A 279 5.05 -15.93 12.36
N LYS A 280 4.98 -14.87 13.16
CA LYS A 280 5.88 -13.70 13.10
C LYS A 280 6.00 -13.11 11.69
N GLY A 281 4.88 -13.09 10.96
CA GLY A 281 4.79 -12.55 9.59
C GLY A 281 5.42 -13.43 8.50
N ARG A 282 5.78 -14.67 8.79
CA ARG A 282 6.31 -15.64 7.83
C ARG A 282 5.43 -16.88 7.77
N THR A 283 5.36 -17.53 6.61
CA THR A 283 4.61 -18.79 6.46
C THR A 283 5.26 -19.88 7.29
N ASP A 284 4.53 -20.45 8.23
CA ASP A 284 5.00 -21.50 9.13
C ASP A 284 3.93 -22.57 9.25
N GLY A 285 4.26 -23.81 8.88
CA GLY A 285 3.30 -24.89 8.73
C GLY A 285 2.84 -25.09 7.28
N GLU A 286 1.55 -25.39 7.10
CA GLU A 286 1.00 -25.77 5.80
C GLU A 286 0.60 -24.55 4.95
N LEU A 287 0.99 -24.58 3.68
CA LEU A 287 0.50 -23.73 2.62
C LEU A 287 -0.38 -24.57 1.67
N LEU A 288 -1.62 -24.13 1.47
CA LEU A 288 -2.56 -24.70 0.50
C LEU A 288 -2.83 -23.70 -0.62
N LEU A 289 -2.76 -24.18 -1.85
CA LEU A 289 -3.22 -23.48 -3.05
C LEU A 289 -4.44 -24.21 -3.61
N PHE A 290 -5.41 -23.46 -4.12
CA PHE A 290 -6.66 -23.99 -4.62
C PHE A 290 -6.90 -23.64 -6.09
N TYR A 291 -7.52 -24.55 -6.82
CA TYR A 291 -8.06 -24.31 -8.16
C TYR A 291 -9.32 -23.44 -8.12
N PRO A 292 -9.75 -22.86 -9.26
CA PRO A 292 -10.97 -22.06 -9.33
C PRO A 292 -12.26 -22.83 -9.03
N ASP A 293 -12.26 -24.15 -8.95
CA ASP A 293 -13.40 -24.97 -8.52
C ASP A 293 -13.40 -25.26 -7.01
N GLY A 294 -12.34 -24.86 -6.29
CA GLY A 294 -12.13 -25.11 -4.87
C GLY A 294 -11.35 -26.40 -4.55
N ALA A 295 -10.95 -27.19 -5.56
CA ALA A 295 -10.08 -28.34 -5.34
C ALA A 295 -8.67 -27.89 -4.95
N VAL A 296 -7.96 -28.70 -4.16
CA VAL A 296 -6.57 -28.41 -3.77
C VAL A 296 -5.65 -28.56 -4.99
N GLU A 297 -5.01 -27.48 -5.40
CA GLU A 297 -3.99 -27.47 -6.45
C GLU A 297 -2.65 -27.99 -5.92
N SER A 298 -2.24 -27.52 -4.74
CA SER A 298 -1.03 -28.01 -4.10
C SER A 298 -1.05 -27.78 -2.60
N ARG A 299 -0.28 -28.61 -1.90
CA ARG A 299 0.01 -28.49 -0.47
C ARG A 299 1.51 -28.62 -0.24
N SER A 300 2.07 -27.75 0.59
CA SER A 300 3.48 -27.77 0.95
C SER A 300 3.69 -27.30 2.38
N ARG A 301 4.71 -27.83 3.03
CA ARG A 301 5.11 -27.44 4.38
C ARG A 301 6.25 -26.42 4.33
N HIS A 302 6.21 -25.47 5.25
CA HIS A 302 7.22 -24.43 5.41
C HIS A 302 7.60 -24.28 6.88
N ASP A 303 8.83 -23.88 7.12
CA ASP A 303 9.35 -23.46 8.41
C ASP A 303 9.95 -22.06 8.23
N ASN A 304 9.44 -21.09 8.97
CA ASN A 304 9.93 -19.71 8.92
C ASN A 304 10.01 -19.10 7.50
N GLY A 305 9.04 -19.43 6.63
CA GLY A 305 8.94 -18.99 5.24
C GLY A 305 9.71 -19.84 4.22
N ILE A 306 10.46 -20.86 4.66
CA ILE A 306 11.28 -21.71 3.79
C ILE A 306 10.60 -23.07 3.64
N MET A 307 10.42 -23.53 2.40
CA MET A 307 9.77 -24.81 2.12
C MET A 307 10.60 -25.98 2.67
N THR A 308 9.96 -26.85 3.44
CA THR A 308 10.59 -28.00 4.11
C THR A 308 9.62 -29.15 4.27
N GLY A 309 10.10 -30.38 4.18
CA GLY A 309 9.29 -31.59 4.23
C GLY A 309 8.48 -31.84 2.94
N PRO A 310 7.33 -32.52 3.04
CA PRO A 310 6.60 -32.99 1.87
C PRO A 310 5.90 -31.84 1.12
N SER A 311 5.84 -31.99 -0.20
CA SER A 311 5.13 -31.13 -1.13
C SER A 311 4.41 -31.99 -2.15
N THR A 312 3.11 -31.74 -2.35
CA THR A 312 2.28 -32.47 -3.31
C THR A 312 1.52 -31.47 -4.18
N ARG A 313 1.53 -31.70 -5.49
CA ARG A 313 0.70 -30.99 -6.46
C ARG A 313 -0.27 -31.97 -7.09
N TYR A 314 -1.48 -31.52 -7.34
CA TYR A 314 -2.57 -32.32 -7.91
C TYR A 314 -2.92 -31.81 -9.31
N PHE A 315 -3.55 -32.66 -10.11
CA PHE A 315 -4.29 -32.26 -11.30
C PHE A 315 -5.67 -31.71 -10.91
N PRO A 316 -6.39 -31.01 -11.82
CA PRO A 316 -7.75 -30.53 -11.55
C PRO A 316 -8.75 -31.64 -11.19
N ASP A 317 -8.52 -32.88 -11.62
CA ASP A 317 -9.36 -34.04 -11.25
C ASP A 317 -9.02 -34.63 -9.87
N GLY A 318 -8.09 -34.02 -9.13
CA GLY A 318 -7.67 -34.44 -7.79
C GLY A 318 -6.59 -35.53 -7.77
N LYS A 319 -6.18 -36.08 -8.91
CA LYS A 319 -5.06 -37.06 -8.95
C LYS A 319 -3.74 -36.37 -8.65
N VAL A 320 -2.80 -37.11 -8.07
CA VAL A 320 -1.45 -36.61 -7.81
C VAL A 320 -0.74 -36.33 -9.14
N GLN A 321 -0.31 -35.08 -9.32
CA GLN A 321 0.52 -34.66 -10.43
C GLN A 321 2.01 -34.78 -10.08
N ARG A 322 2.38 -34.41 -8.85
CA ARG A 322 3.77 -34.46 -8.39
C ARG A 322 3.88 -34.63 -6.88
N THR A 323 4.83 -35.44 -6.45
CA THR A 323 5.31 -35.50 -5.06
C THR A 323 6.80 -35.17 -4.98
N ALA A 324 7.22 -34.49 -3.93
CA ALA A 324 8.62 -34.19 -3.64
C ALA A 324 8.80 -33.92 -2.14
N ASN A 325 10.03 -34.06 -1.65
CA ASN A 325 10.45 -33.57 -0.34
C ASN A 325 11.46 -32.43 -0.50
N TYR A 326 11.42 -31.50 0.44
CA TYR A 326 12.30 -30.33 0.46
C TYR A 326 13.02 -30.20 1.80
N LEU A 327 14.23 -29.66 1.78
CA LEU A 327 14.97 -29.23 2.94
C LEU A 327 15.63 -27.89 2.57
N ASP A 328 15.47 -26.87 3.40
CA ASP A 328 15.97 -25.51 3.17
C ASP A 328 15.59 -24.94 1.78
N GLY A 329 14.36 -25.22 1.32
CA GLY A 329 13.84 -24.76 0.04
C GLY A 329 14.36 -25.55 -1.17
N LYS A 330 15.24 -26.54 -0.98
CA LYS A 330 15.84 -27.35 -2.06
C LYS A 330 15.31 -28.79 -2.06
N PRO A 331 15.15 -29.43 -3.22
CA PRO A 331 14.65 -30.79 -3.31
C PRO A 331 15.63 -31.79 -2.68
N VAL A 332 15.10 -32.77 -1.95
CA VAL A 332 15.85 -33.88 -1.34
C VAL A 332 15.08 -35.19 -1.51
N GLY A 333 15.82 -36.30 -1.65
CA GLY A 333 15.22 -37.63 -1.84
C GLY A 333 14.54 -37.79 -3.20
N GLU A 334 13.59 -38.74 -3.28
CA GLU A 334 12.84 -39.02 -4.51
C GLU A 334 11.72 -38.00 -4.72
N SER A 335 11.61 -37.49 -5.95
CA SER A 335 10.42 -36.81 -6.46
C SER A 335 9.87 -37.55 -7.67
N VAL A 336 8.54 -37.60 -7.75
CA VAL A 336 7.82 -38.32 -8.80
C VAL A 336 6.80 -37.39 -9.43
N GLU A 337 6.81 -37.33 -10.76
CA GLU A 337 5.81 -36.66 -11.58
C GLU A 337 5.01 -37.72 -12.34
N TYR A 338 3.70 -37.49 -12.46
CA TYR A 338 2.76 -38.43 -13.06
C TYR A 338 2.08 -37.80 -14.28
N TYR A 339 1.70 -38.64 -15.23
CA TYR A 339 0.74 -38.30 -16.28
C TYR A 339 -0.69 -38.22 -15.71
N PRO A 340 -1.65 -37.58 -16.42
CA PRO A 340 -3.05 -37.51 -15.98
C PRO A 340 -3.75 -38.87 -15.81
N ASP A 341 -3.24 -39.93 -16.44
CA ASP A 341 -3.72 -41.31 -16.28
C ASP A 341 -3.13 -42.02 -15.05
N GLY A 342 -2.27 -41.34 -14.27
CA GLY A 342 -1.64 -41.85 -13.06
C GLY A 342 -0.34 -42.62 -13.28
N LYS A 343 0.11 -42.81 -14.53
CA LYS A 343 1.41 -43.44 -14.79
C LYS A 343 2.55 -42.49 -14.48
N VAL A 344 3.67 -43.04 -14.04
CA VAL A 344 4.89 -42.25 -13.79
C VAL A 344 5.38 -41.64 -15.10
N ALA A 345 5.64 -40.34 -15.09
CA ALA A 345 6.24 -39.60 -16.19
C ALA A 345 7.73 -39.38 -15.93
N ILE A 346 8.09 -38.92 -14.73
CA ILE A 346 9.46 -38.62 -14.34
C ILE A 346 9.71 -39.03 -12.89
N LYS A 347 10.87 -39.64 -12.63
CA LYS A 347 11.42 -39.76 -11.28
C LYS A 347 12.75 -39.04 -11.20
N ARG A 348 12.99 -38.30 -10.13
CA ARG A 348 14.30 -37.70 -9.83
C ARG A 348 14.70 -38.03 -8.41
N THR A 349 15.98 -38.29 -8.18
CA THR A 349 16.52 -38.49 -6.83
C THR A 349 17.56 -37.43 -6.54
N HIS A 350 17.41 -36.70 -5.44
CA HIS A 350 18.41 -35.75 -4.94
C HIS A 350 19.06 -36.30 -3.67
N SER A 351 20.35 -36.06 -3.50
CA SER A 351 21.07 -36.37 -2.26
C SER A 351 20.68 -35.42 -1.13
N GLY A 352 21.09 -35.72 0.10
CA GLY A 352 20.95 -34.81 1.25
C GLY A 352 21.74 -33.50 1.12
N HIS A 353 22.64 -33.41 0.13
CA HIS A 353 23.40 -32.20 -0.21
C HIS A 353 22.83 -31.48 -1.44
N PHE A 354 21.58 -31.78 -1.80
CA PHE A 354 20.83 -31.13 -2.90
C PHE A 354 21.36 -31.43 -4.31
N VAL A 355 22.21 -32.44 -4.45
CA VAL A 355 22.78 -32.85 -5.74
C VAL A 355 21.82 -33.84 -6.40
N LEU A 356 21.42 -33.56 -7.64
CA LEU A 356 20.67 -34.53 -8.46
C LEU A 356 21.54 -35.77 -8.67
N ARG A 357 21.03 -36.96 -8.34
CA ARG A 357 21.73 -38.25 -8.43
C ARG A 357 21.20 -39.14 -9.53
N SER A 358 19.91 -39.04 -9.83
CA SER A 358 19.31 -39.78 -10.93
C SER A 358 18.10 -39.08 -11.51
N THR A 359 17.87 -39.30 -12.80
CA THR A 359 16.64 -38.92 -13.51
C THR A 359 16.20 -40.10 -14.36
N GLN A 360 14.93 -40.47 -14.24
CA GLN A 360 14.27 -41.47 -15.07
C GLN A 360 13.05 -40.82 -15.72
N ARG A 361 12.94 -40.92 -17.04
CA ARG A 361 11.78 -40.44 -17.80
C ARG A 361 11.10 -41.61 -18.47
N PHE A 362 9.78 -41.66 -18.40
CA PHE A 362 8.96 -42.74 -18.91
C PHE A 362 8.01 -42.22 -20.01
N SER A 363 7.55 -43.11 -20.88
CA SER A 363 6.52 -42.83 -21.87
C SER A 363 5.12 -42.88 -21.23
N ARG A 364 4.10 -42.43 -21.97
CA ARG A 364 2.68 -42.63 -21.57
C ARG A 364 2.25 -44.10 -21.51
N THR A 365 3.02 -45.01 -22.09
CA THR A 365 2.80 -46.47 -22.00
C THR A 365 3.59 -47.10 -20.85
N GLY A 366 4.40 -46.32 -20.12
CA GLY A 366 5.23 -46.79 -19.00
C GLY A 366 6.62 -47.30 -19.39
N VAL A 367 7.01 -47.17 -20.65
CA VAL A 367 8.35 -47.56 -21.12
C VAL A 367 9.38 -46.53 -20.64
N LEU A 368 10.47 -46.98 -20.02
CA LEU A 368 11.59 -46.11 -19.65
C LEU A 368 12.24 -45.56 -20.92
N ILE A 369 12.20 -44.23 -21.11
CA ILE A 369 12.76 -43.54 -22.28
C ILE A 369 14.16 -43.03 -21.98
N VAL A 370 14.43 -42.55 -20.77
CA VAL A 370 15.74 -42.00 -20.40
C VAL A 370 16.08 -42.41 -18.97
N HIS A 371 17.32 -42.81 -18.74
CA HIS A 371 17.90 -42.96 -17.41
C HIS A 371 19.28 -42.31 -17.37
N LYS A 372 19.45 -41.36 -16.44
CA LYS A 372 20.69 -40.65 -16.18
C LYS A 372 21.08 -40.73 -14.72
N LEU A 373 22.38 -40.70 -14.49
CA LEU A 373 23.01 -40.82 -13.20
C LEU A 373 24.09 -39.75 -13.08
N TRP A 374 24.22 -39.20 -11.88
CA TRP A 374 25.25 -38.21 -11.54
C TRP A 374 25.99 -38.65 -10.29
N ASN A 375 27.26 -38.25 -10.16
CA ASN A 375 28.08 -38.47 -8.97
C ASN A 375 27.82 -37.44 -7.85
N GLU A 376 28.61 -37.47 -6.79
CA GLU A 376 28.48 -36.53 -5.66
C GLU A 376 28.83 -35.09 -6.03
N GLY A 377 29.70 -34.90 -7.02
CA GLY A 377 30.06 -33.58 -7.57
C GLY A 377 29.02 -33.02 -8.55
N GLY A 378 27.95 -33.77 -8.84
CA GLY A 378 26.92 -33.35 -9.79
C GLY A 378 27.33 -33.49 -11.26
N ARG A 379 28.35 -34.30 -11.55
CA ARG A 379 28.76 -34.65 -12.93
C ARG A 379 28.16 -35.98 -13.34
N GLU A 380 27.92 -36.18 -14.64
CA GLU A 380 27.35 -37.43 -15.15
C GLU A 380 28.26 -38.63 -14.81
N GLU A 381 27.67 -39.73 -14.35
CA GLU A 381 28.39 -40.88 -13.81
C GLU A 381 27.68 -42.17 -14.17
N GLY A 382 28.42 -43.17 -14.67
CA GLY A 382 27.83 -44.38 -15.20
C GLY A 382 27.20 -44.14 -16.57
N ALA A 383 26.12 -44.83 -16.89
CA ALA A 383 25.59 -44.84 -18.25
C ALA A 383 24.29 -44.06 -18.40
N LEU A 384 24.30 -43.04 -19.26
CA LEU A 384 23.11 -42.51 -19.91
C LEU A 384 22.55 -43.60 -20.81
N ARG A 385 21.30 -43.96 -20.58
CA ARG A 385 20.57 -44.90 -21.43
C ARG A 385 19.30 -44.27 -21.93
N SER A 386 19.03 -44.38 -23.21
CA SER A 386 17.74 -44.03 -23.77
C SER A 386 17.17 -45.13 -24.67
N TRP A 387 15.85 -45.17 -24.77
CA TRP A 387 15.10 -46.18 -25.51
C TRP A 387 14.05 -45.51 -26.41
N TYR A 388 13.76 -46.14 -27.54
CA TYR A 388 12.62 -45.79 -28.36
C TYR A 388 11.30 -46.12 -27.65
N ALA A 389 10.20 -45.56 -28.13
CA ALA A 389 8.86 -45.82 -27.56
C ALA A 389 8.46 -47.31 -27.64
N ASN A 390 9.05 -48.06 -28.58
CA ASN A 390 8.89 -49.52 -28.72
C ASN A 390 9.72 -50.35 -27.72
N GLY A 391 10.55 -49.70 -26.87
CA GLY A 391 11.39 -50.34 -25.87
C GLY A 391 12.77 -50.79 -26.36
N LYS A 392 13.08 -50.68 -27.66
CA LYS A 392 14.43 -50.96 -28.17
C LYS A 392 15.42 -49.87 -27.73
N PRO A 393 16.70 -50.22 -27.49
CA PRO A 393 17.71 -49.22 -27.15
C PRO A 393 17.81 -48.19 -28.27
N ARG A 394 18.00 -46.93 -27.89
CA ARG A 394 18.25 -45.79 -28.78
C ARG A 394 19.67 -45.28 -28.58
N GLN A 395 20.11 -45.19 -27.33
CA GLN A 395 21.38 -44.57 -26.97
C GLN A 395 21.97 -45.18 -25.70
N LEU A 396 23.29 -45.31 -25.69
CA LEU A 396 24.11 -45.63 -24.53
C LEU A 396 25.32 -44.71 -24.56
N ILE A 397 25.58 -43.99 -23.48
CA ILE A 397 26.81 -43.22 -23.30
C ILE A 397 27.32 -43.46 -21.89
N GLU A 398 28.53 -43.99 -21.77
CA GLU A 398 29.20 -44.25 -20.50
C GLU A 398 30.05 -43.05 -20.09
N TYR A 399 29.86 -42.58 -18.86
CA TYR A 399 30.52 -41.45 -18.25
C TYR A 399 31.23 -41.86 -16.95
N VAL A 400 32.38 -41.24 -16.69
CA VAL A 400 33.03 -41.22 -15.38
C VAL A 400 33.42 -39.77 -15.11
N ASP A 401 32.95 -39.23 -13.99
CA ASP A 401 33.18 -37.83 -13.58
C ASP A 401 32.86 -36.77 -14.65
N GLY A 402 31.82 -37.01 -15.45
CA GLY A 402 31.33 -36.11 -16.49
C GLY A 402 31.98 -36.27 -17.86
N GLU A 403 33.03 -37.07 -17.98
CA GLU A 403 33.73 -37.33 -19.24
C GLU A 403 33.30 -38.68 -19.82
N ARG A 404 33.18 -38.80 -21.15
CA ARG A 404 32.88 -40.10 -21.77
C ARG A 404 34.02 -41.08 -21.51
N GLN A 405 33.69 -42.21 -20.91
CA GLN A 405 34.61 -43.25 -20.51
C GLN A 405 33.96 -44.62 -20.77
N GLY A 406 34.34 -45.27 -21.86
CA GLY A 406 33.73 -46.53 -22.30
C GLY A 406 32.98 -46.38 -23.62
N TRP A 407 31.83 -47.05 -23.75
CA TRP A 407 31.09 -47.10 -25.00
C TRP A 407 30.09 -45.95 -25.15
N THR A 408 30.11 -45.36 -26.34
CA THR A 408 29.01 -44.58 -26.90
C THR A 408 28.41 -45.38 -28.05
N ARG A 409 27.11 -45.67 -27.98
CA ARG A 409 26.38 -46.46 -28.99
C ARG A 409 25.02 -45.87 -29.29
N HIS A 410 24.65 -45.92 -30.56
CA HIS A 410 23.37 -45.49 -31.08
C HIS A 410 22.80 -46.59 -31.95
N TRP A 411 21.51 -46.81 -31.78
CA TRP A 411 20.77 -47.80 -32.55
C TRP A 411 19.67 -47.08 -33.29
N ARG A 412 19.34 -47.58 -34.47
CA ARG A 412 18.12 -47.21 -35.20
C ARG A 412 16.91 -47.85 -34.54
N GLU A 413 15.72 -47.38 -34.89
CA GLU A 413 14.47 -47.92 -34.35
C GLU A 413 14.22 -49.39 -34.72
N ASP A 414 14.82 -49.88 -35.81
CA ASP A 414 14.80 -51.30 -36.18
C ASP A 414 15.71 -52.17 -35.28
N GLY A 415 16.60 -51.57 -34.48
CA GLY A 415 17.55 -52.23 -33.59
C GLY A 415 18.95 -52.43 -34.17
N SER A 416 19.19 -52.04 -35.43
CA SER A 416 20.52 -52.04 -36.03
C SER A 416 21.39 -50.94 -35.41
N VAL A 417 22.71 -51.18 -35.31
CA VAL A 417 23.65 -50.17 -34.82
C VAL A 417 23.79 -49.07 -35.87
N GLU A 418 23.46 -47.84 -35.50
CA GLU A 418 23.65 -46.66 -36.34
C GLU A 418 25.10 -46.18 -36.27
N SER A 419 25.64 -46.12 -35.05
CA SER A 419 27.02 -45.71 -34.81
C SER A 419 27.51 -46.19 -33.46
N GLU A 420 28.81 -46.42 -33.35
CA GLU A 420 29.46 -46.70 -32.07
C GLU A 420 30.88 -46.16 -32.05
N CYS A 421 31.33 -45.76 -30.87
CA CYS A 421 32.73 -45.48 -30.61
C CYS A 421 33.06 -45.71 -29.12
N ARG A 422 34.32 -46.04 -28.85
CA ARG A 422 34.84 -46.15 -27.49
C ARG A 422 35.56 -44.85 -27.13
N TYR A 423 35.43 -44.37 -25.91
CA TYR A 423 36.04 -43.15 -25.42
C TYR A 423 36.86 -43.39 -24.15
N VAL A 424 37.91 -42.60 -23.96
CA VAL A 424 38.65 -42.45 -22.70
C VAL A 424 38.87 -40.95 -22.50
N ALA A 425 38.36 -40.39 -21.42
CA ALA A 425 38.40 -38.95 -21.14
C ALA A 425 37.95 -38.10 -22.35
N ASP A 426 36.75 -38.41 -22.89
CA ASP A 426 36.15 -37.77 -24.07
C ASP A 426 36.90 -37.92 -25.41
N GLU A 427 38.06 -38.56 -25.41
CA GLU A 427 38.84 -38.84 -26.62
C GLU A 427 38.46 -40.19 -27.24
N PRO A 428 38.08 -40.23 -28.54
CA PRO A 428 37.72 -41.46 -29.22
C PRO A 428 38.92 -42.41 -29.33
N GLN A 429 38.67 -43.69 -29.08
CA GLN A 429 39.67 -44.75 -29.05
C GLN A 429 39.43 -45.73 -30.20
N GLY A 430 40.39 -45.79 -31.12
CA GLY A 430 40.34 -46.69 -32.28
C GLY A 430 39.39 -46.20 -33.39
N ALA A 431 38.96 -47.13 -34.25
CA ALA A 431 38.07 -46.81 -35.35
C ALA A 431 36.61 -46.75 -34.88
N CYS A 432 36.03 -45.55 -34.85
CA CYS A 432 34.60 -45.37 -34.68
C CYS A 432 33.84 -45.83 -35.95
N THR A 433 32.64 -46.41 -35.80
CA THR A 433 31.78 -46.76 -36.95
C THR A 433 30.63 -45.78 -37.09
N GLY A 434 30.29 -45.41 -38.33
CA GLY A 434 29.26 -44.41 -38.61
C GLY A 434 29.79 -42.98 -38.38
N ALA A 435 28.89 -42.00 -38.24
CA ALA A 435 29.24 -40.60 -38.02
C ALA A 435 29.51 -40.25 -36.54
N SER A 436 29.75 -41.24 -35.67
CA SER A 436 29.76 -41.08 -34.22
C SER A 436 30.81 -40.12 -33.67
N ALA A 437 31.94 -39.96 -34.35
CA ALA A 437 33.04 -39.10 -33.92
C ALA A 437 32.77 -37.60 -34.10
N LYS A 438 31.72 -37.21 -34.84
CA LYS A 438 31.42 -35.81 -35.23
C LYS A 438 30.10 -35.29 -34.65
N MET A 439 29.59 -35.99 -33.65
CA MET A 439 28.24 -35.78 -33.12
C MET A 439 28.33 -35.43 -31.64
N SER A 440 27.61 -34.38 -31.25
CA SER A 440 27.26 -34.14 -29.86
C SER A 440 25.94 -34.85 -29.56
N TYR A 441 25.77 -35.30 -28.33
CA TYR A 441 24.68 -36.19 -27.97
C TYR A 441 23.86 -35.60 -26.83
N THR A 442 22.55 -35.54 -27.03
CA THR A 442 21.60 -35.00 -26.06
C THR A 442 20.57 -36.05 -25.67
N GLU A 443 19.69 -35.72 -24.72
CA GLU A 443 18.55 -36.59 -24.35
C GLU A 443 17.55 -36.78 -25.49
N ASP A 444 17.43 -35.78 -26.36
CA ASP A 444 16.46 -35.76 -27.44
C ASP A 444 17.03 -36.34 -28.75
N GLY A 445 18.35 -36.48 -28.86
CA GLY A 445 18.98 -37.17 -29.98
C GLY A 445 20.43 -36.80 -30.20
N ILE A 446 20.77 -36.69 -31.49
CA ILE A 446 22.11 -36.42 -31.99
C ILE A 446 22.10 -35.02 -32.58
N GLU A 447 22.99 -34.16 -32.11
CA GLU A 447 23.31 -32.89 -32.75
C GLU A 447 24.62 -33.04 -33.53
N PHE A 448 24.67 -32.48 -34.73
CA PHE A 448 25.90 -32.49 -35.52
C PHE A 448 26.79 -31.33 -35.06
N GLU A 449 28.01 -31.62 -34.66
CA GLU A 449 29.02 -30.57 -34.56
C GLU A 449 29.46 -30.25 -36.00
N MET A 450 29.10 -29.06 -36.48
CA MET A 450 29.69 -28.56 -37.72
C MET A 450 31.18 -28.31 -37.44
N PRO A 451 32.11 -28.77 -38.30
CA PRO A 451 33.49 -28.32 -38.19
C PRO A 451 33.52 -26.80 -38.39
N GLU A 452 34.23 -26.08 -37.50
CA GLU A 452 34.63 -24.70 -37.79
C GLU A 452 35.39 -24.69 -39.13
N ALA A 453 35.02 -23.73 -39.99
CA ALA A 453 35.54 -23.60 -41.35
C ALA A 453 37.00 -23.16 -41.39
#